data_AF-A0A6N3R7L3-F1
#
_entry.id   AF-A0A6N3R7L3-F1
#
_cell.length_a   1.000
_cell.length_b   1.000
_cell.length_c   1.000
_cell.angle_alpha   90.00
_cell.angle_beta   90.00
_cell.angle_gamma   90.00
#
_symmetry.space_group_name_H-M   'P 1'
#
loop_
_entity.id
_entity.type
_entity.pdbx_description
1 polymer ?
#
loop_
_entity_poly.entity_id
_entity_poly.type
_entity_poly.pdbx_seq_one_letter_code
_entity_poly.pdbx_strand_id
1 'polypeptide(L)' 'MDAQFASLKALIVRMVSGSSDAAVADFSLLPEENGIPERTDEELMHLGEGISGGVRYGPDSQPGH' A
#
# COMPACT_ATOMS: atom_id res chain seq x y z
N MET A 1 2.05 -10.65 3.42
CA MET A 1 1.18 -11.00 2.26
C MET A 1 1.87 -10.67 0.94
N ASP A 2 2.79 -9.71 0.93
CA ASP A 2 3.67 -9.28 -0.16
C ASP A 2 4.83 -10.23 -0.49
N ALA A 3 5.36 -10.99 0.48
CA ALA A 3 6.56 -11.81 0.28
C ALA A 3 6.45 -12.82 -0.89
N GLN A 4 5.29 -13.47 -1.05
CA GLN A 4 5.05 -14.42 -2.14
C GLN A 4 4.99 -13.73 -3.51
N PHE A 5 4.37 -12.54 -3.55
CA PHE A 5 4.28 -11.71 -4.75
C PHE A 5 5.65 -11.18 -5.18
N ALA A 6 6.42 -10.65 -4.22
CA ALA A 6 7.75 -10.14 -4.45
C ALA A 6 8.71 -11.25 -4.92
N SER A 7 8.62 -12.42 -4.30
CA SER A 7 9.41 -13.60 -4.69
C SER A 7 9.09 -14.06 -6.11
N LEU A 8 7.80 -14.13 -6.47
CA LEU A 8 7.38 -14.51 -7.82
C LEU A 8 7.87 -13.50 -8.88
N LYS A 9 7.77 -12.20 -8.58
CA LYS A 9 8.26 -11.14 -9.47
C LYS A 9 9.76 -11.22 -9.68
N ALA A 10 10.53 -11.36 -8.61
CA ALA A 10 11.98 -11.53 -8.70
C ALA A 10 12.34 -12.76 -9.55
N LEU A 11 11.63 -13.88 -9.37
CA LEU A 11 11.84 -15.08 -10.18
C LEU A 11 11.59 -14.82 -11.67
N ILE A 12 10.46 -14.20 -12.02
CA ILE A 12 10.10 -13.89 -13.42
C ILE A 12 11.16 -12.99 -14.05
N VAL A 13 11.58 -11.92 -13.36
CA VAL A 13 12.59 -10.99 -13.86
C VAL A 13 13.92 -11.71 -14.08
N ARG A 14 14.36 -12.55 -13.14
CA ARG A 14 15.60 -13.33 -13.29
C ARG A 14 15.54 -14.30 -14.48
N MET A 15 14.41 -14.96 -14.71
CA MET A 15 14.23 -15.88 -15.84
C MET A 15 14.25 -15.15 -17.18
N VAL A 16 13.58 -14.00 -17.29
CA VAL A 16 13.48 -13.25 -18.56
C VAL A 16 14.77 -12.50 -18.88
N SER A 17 15.44 -11.95 -17.86
CA SER A 17 16.67 -11.18 -18.04
C SER A 17 17.93 -12.04 -18.12
N GLY A 18 17.90 -13.28 -17.61
CA GLY A 18 19.08 -14.11 -17.42
C GLY A 18 20.05 -13.58 -16.34
N SER A 19 19.66 -12.56 -15.57
CA SER A 19 20.47 -11.94 -14.52
C SER A 19 19.94 -12.32 -13.14
N SER A 20 20.84 -12.60 -12.19
CA SER A 20 20.48 -12.87 -10.80
C SER A 20 20.29 -11.60 -9.94
N ASP A 21 20.46 -10.42 -10.54
CA ASP A 21 20.61 -9.14 -9.83
C ASP A 21 19.30 -8.60 -9.23
N ALA A 22 18.15 -9.10 -9.66
CA ALA A 22 16.85 -8.67 -9.13
C ALA A 22 16.63 -9.23 -7.71
N ALA A 23 16.67 -8.39 -6.68
CA ALA A 23 16.42 -8.80 -5.30
C ALA A 23 14.91 -8.92 -5.03
N VAL A 24 14.52 -9.71 -4.01
CA VAL A 24 13.10 -9.84 -3.63
C VAL A 24 12.58 -8.52 -3.05
N ALA A 25 13.39 -7.80 -2.28
CA ALA A 25 13.03 -6.52 -1.66
C ALA A 25 12.63 -5.45 -2.70
N ASP A 26 13.24 -5.47 -3.90
CA ASP A 26 12.92 -4.54 -4.99
C ASP A 26 11.46 -4.61 -5.46
N PHE A 27 10.77 -5.72 -5.16
CA PHE A 27 9.38 -5.97 -5.53
C PHE A 27 8.43 -6.03 -4.32
N SER A 28 8.94 -5.74 -3.12
CA SER A 28 8.12 -5.61 -1.93
C SER A 28 7.11 -4.48 -2.12
N LEU A 29 5.88 -4.71 -1.67
CA LEU A 29 4.84 -3.67 -1.62
C LEU A 29 4.75 -3.02 -0.24
N LEU A 30 5.39 -3.63 0.76
CA LEU A 30 5.40 -3.09 2.10
C LEU A 30 6.49 -2.02 2.19
N PRO A 31 6.22 -0.91 2.91
CA PRO A 31 7.26 0.04 3.24
C PRO A 31 8.36 -0.68 4.02
N GLU A 32 9.60 -0.31 3.75
CA GLU A 32 10.74 -0.75 4.56
C GLU A 32 10.44 -0.42 6.03
N GLU A 33 10.57 -1.41 6.91
CA GLU A 33 10.22 -1.32 8.34
C GLU A 33 10.93 -0.15 9.05
N ASN A 34 12.06 0.30 8.49
CA ASN A 34 12.84 1.46 8.93
C ASN A 34 12.18 2.82 8.66
N GLY A 35 11.03 2.87 7.99
CA GLY A 35 10.44 4.09 7.46
C GLY A 35 9.16 4.58 8.16
N ILE A 36 8.66 3.89 9.19
CA ILE A 36 7.56 4.40 10.00
C ILE A 36 8.18 5.06 11.24
N PRO A 37 8.45 6.38 11.22
CA PRO A 37 8.84 7.07 12.43
C PRO A 37 7.77 6.83 13.49
N GLU A 38 8.21 6.45 14.68
CA GLU A 38 7.34 6.32 15.84
C GLU A 38 6.67 7.69 16.05
N ARG A 39 5.36 7.75 15.77
CA ARG A 39 4.60 8.99 15.90
C ARG A 39 4.15 9.13 17.34
N THR A 40 4.27 10.35 17.84
CA THR A 40 3.74 10.70 19.15
C THR A 40 2.20 10.67 19.13
N ASP A 41 1.60 10.50 20.31
CA ASP A 41 0.14 10.48 20.47
C ASP A 41 -0.51 11.79 19.96
N GLU A 42 0.17 12.93 20.14
CA GLU A 42 -0.25 14.23 19.64
C GLU A 42 -0.26 14.32 18.10
N GLU A 43 0.76 13.76 17.44
CA GLU A 43 0.80 13.67 15.97
C GLU A 43 -0.29 12.75 15.42
N LEU A 44 -0.63 11.67 16.13
CA LEU A 44 -1.71 10.76 15.77
C LEU A 44 -3.08 11.42 15.94
N MET A 45 -3.29 12.18 17.03
CA MET A 45 -4.51 12.97 17.22
C MET A 45 -4.68 14.01 16.12
N HIS A 46 -3.62 14.77 15.80
CA HIS A 46 -3.66 15.79 14.75
C HIS A 46 -3.94 15.21 13.36
N LEU A 47 -3.38 14.04 13.03
CA LEU A 47 -3.71 13.32 11.78
C LEU A 47 -5.19 12.90 11.72
N GLY A 48 -5.78 12.58 12.88
CA GLY A 48 -7.19 12.22 13.02
C GLY A 48 -8.17 13.39 12.89
N GLU A 49 -7.70 14.64 13.00
CA GLU A 49 -8.53 15.85 12.87
C GLU A 49 -9.00 16.10 11.42
N GLY A 50 -8.48 15.34 10.44
CA GLY A 50 -8.69 15.60 9.00
C GLY A 50 -9.04 14.39 8.14
N ILE A 51 -10.26 13.86 8.26
CA ILE A 51 -11.01 13.35 7.08
C ILE A 51 -12.42 13.96 7.14
N SER A 52 -12.52 15.24 6.77
CA SER A 52 -13.83 15.85 6.53
C SER A 52 -14.49 15.12 5.35
N GLY A 53 -15.45 14.26 5.67
CA GLY A 53 -16.49 13.77 4.77
C GLY A 53 -16.04 13.42 3.35
N GLY A 54 -15.32 12.31 3.18
CA GLY A 54 -15.28 11.65 1.87
C GLY A 54 -16.71 11.44 1.36
N VAL A 55 -16.95 11.72 0.07
CA VAL A 55 -18.25 11.55 -0.57
C VAL A 55 -18.75 10.13 -0.30
N ARG A 56 -19.79 10.01 0.52
CA ARG A 56 -20.49 8.75 0.72
C ARG A 56 -21.44 8.56 -0.45
N TYR A 57 -21.08 7.73 -1.42
CA TYR A 57 -22.05 7.24 -2.39
C TYR A 57 -23.04 6.34 -1.65
N GLY A 58 -24.17 6.90 -1.24
CA GLY A 58 -25.35 6.11 -0.87
C GLY A 58 -26.00 5.54 -2.13
N PRO A 59 -26.79 4.46 -2.04
CA PRO A 59 -27.55 3.97 -3.19
C PRO A 59 -28.42 5.12 -3.71
N ASP A 60 -28.34 5.40 -5.01
CA ASP A 60 -29.16 6.40 -5.69
C ASP A 60 -30.63 6.19 -5.30
N SER A 61 -31.11 7.01 -4.38
CA SER A 61 -32.53 7.10 -4.08
C SER A 61 -33.14 7.90 -5.20
N GLN A 62 -33.53 7.21 -6.26
CA GLN A 62 -34.27 7.81 -7.37
C GLN A 62 -35.65 8.26 -6.87
N PRO A 63 -36.00 9.56 -6.92
CA PRO A 63 -37.37 9.99 -6.74
C PRO A 63 -38.06 10.07 -8.12
N GLY A 64 -39.20 9.41 -8.26
CA GLY A 64 -40.15 9.68 -9.34
C GLY A 64 -40.74 8.43 -9.99
N HIS A 65 -41.91 7.97 -9.50
CA HIS A 65 -43.23 8.39 -10.00
C HIS A 65 -44.32 7.97 -8.99
#